data_AF-A0ABD3XBJ5-F1
#
_entry.id   AF-A0ABD3XBJ5-F1
#
_cell.length_a   1.000
_cell.length_b   1.000
_cell.length_c   1.000
_cell.angle_alpha   90.00
_cell.angle_beta   90.00
_cell.angle_gamma   90.00
#
_symmetry.space_group_name_H-M   'P 1'
#
loop_
_entity.id
_entity.type
_entity.pdbx_description
1 polymer ?
#
loop_
_entity_poly.entity_id
_entity_poly.type
_entity_poly.pdbx_seq_one_letter_code
_entity_poly.pdbx_strand_id
1 'polypeptide(L)'
;MKRKSFILALCCLSSWTAPVMCQSYCGTTQYNPTYSLCCSGVVQPKSGSYSTCCGTQVYDSRYYMCCSGTLQPYAGSQSACCGTQGYDKRYYMCCSGTLQPYAGTQSACCGTQGYDTRYSMCCSGKIQPYSGTQSACCGTQGYDTRYSMCCSGTIQPRSGVQPSCCGTVGYDAAFIKCCNGQLC
;
A
#
# COMPACT_ATOMS: atom_id res chain seq x y z
N MET A 1 15.96 -3.57 -5.59
CA MET A 1 17.12 -4.44 -5.28
C MET A 1 16.66 -5.57 -4.35
N LYS A 2 16.27 -6.73 -4.89
CA LYS A 2 16.04 -7.95 -4.09
C LYS A 2 16.83 -9.06 -4.78
N ARG A 3 17.84 -9.56 -4.09
CA ARG A 3 18.79 -10.56 -4.59
C ARG A 3 18.02 -11.82 -4.96
N LYS A 4 17.95 -12.12 -6.26
CA LYS A 4 17.63 -13.46 -6.75
C LYS A 4 18.79 -14.34 -6.30
N SER A 5 18.60 -15.13 -5.25
CA SER A 5 19.54 -16.19 -4.89
C SER A 5 19.52 -17.24 -6.01
N PHE A 6 20.41 -17.06 -6.98
CA PHE A 6 20.85 -18.11 -7.87
C PHE A 6 21.65 -19.10 -7.02
N ILE A 7 20.99 -20.15 -6.53
CA ILE A 7 21.70 -21.31 -6.02
C ILE A 7 22.17 -22.08 -7.25
N LEU A 8 23.48 -22.23 -7.37
CA LEU A 8 24.19 -22.89 -8.45
C LEU A 8 23.53 -24.22 -8.81
N ALA A 9 23.07 -24.35 -10.06
CA ALA A 9 22.80 -25.62 -10.71
C ALA A 9 24.14 -26.29 -11.04
N LEU A 10 24.80 -26.85 -10.03
CA LEU A 10 25.93 -27.76 -10.20
C LEU A 10 25.39 -29.18 -10.11
N CYS A 11 25.08 -29.78 -11.26
CA CYS A 11 25.14 -31.23 -11.53
C CYS A 11 24.62 -31.53 -12.95
N CYS A 12 25.38 -31.13 -13.97
CA CYS A 12 25.29 -31.70 -15.31
C CYS A 12 26.69 -32.18 -15.70
N LEU A 13 27.14 -33.30 -15.11
CA LEU A 13 28.24 -34.07 -15.67
C LEU A 13 27.66 -35.05 -16.69
N SER A 14 28.12 -34.84 -17.92
CA SER A 14 27.84 -35.57 -19.14
C SER A 14 27.89 -37.09 -18.99
N SER A 15 26.77 -37.77 -19.22
CA SER A 15 26.75 -39.14 -19.73
C SER A 15 25.60 -39.30 -20.73
N TRP A 16 25.96 -39.72 -21.94
CA TRP A 16 25.18 -39.67 -23.17
C TRP A 16 24.09 -40.76 -23.30
N THR A 17 23.43 -41.19 -22.22
CA THR A 17 22.46 -42.30 -22.29
C THR A 17 21.22 -42.18 -21.39
N ALA A 18 20.84 -41.00 -20.92
CA ALA A 18 19.55 -40.84 -20.21
C ALA A 18 18.90 -39.49 -20.52
N PRO A 19 17.56 -39.41 -20.63
CA PRO A 19 16.86 -38.14 -20.73
C PRO A 19 17.25 -37.30 -19.52
N VAL A 20 17.75 -36.09 -19.76
CA VAL A 20 18.28 -35.16 -18.76
C VAL A 20 17.14 -34.76 -17.83
N MET A 21 16.93 -35.54 -16.77
CA MET A 21 16.02 -35.20 -15.69
C MET A 21 16.69 -34.08 -14.89
N CYS A 22 16.30 -32.82 -15.13
CA CYS A 22 16.71 -31.69 -14.29
C CYS A 22 16.13 -31.90 -12.88
N GLN A 23 16.85 -32.64 -12.04
CA GLN A 23 16.47 -32.90 -10.66
C GLN A 23 16.55 -31.60 -9.87
N SER A 24 15.43 -31.19 -9.29
CA SER A 24 15.36 -30.02 -8.41
C SER A 24 15.32 -30.48 -6.96
N TYR A 25 15.76 -29.64 -6.03
CA TYR A 25 15.75 -29.95 -4.61
C TYR A 25 14.81 -29.02 -3.84
N CYS A 26 14.11 -29.58 -2.86
CA CYS A 26 13.26 -28.90 -1.92
C CYS A 26 13.80 -29.18 -0.51
N GLY A 27 14.64 -28.27 0.01
CA GLY A 27 15.47 -28.58 1.17
C GLY A 27 16.46 -29.70 0.82
N THR A 28 16.36 -30.84 1.51
CA THR A 28 17.16 -32.05 1.24
C THR A 28 16.46 -33.05 0.33
N THR A 29 15.19 -32.83 -0.01
CA THR A 29 14.39 -33.77 -0.80
C THR A 29 14.52 -33.47 -2.28
N GLN A 30 14.97 -34.45 -3.05
CA GLN A 30 14.98 -34.37 -4.51
C GLN A 30 13.57 -34.55 -5.08
N TYR A 31 13.21 -33.76 -6.10
CA TYR A 31 11.93 -33.90 -6.79
C TYR A 31 12.06 -33.61 -8.29
N ASN A 32 11.07 -34.09 -9.05
CA ASN A 32 10.97 -33.82 -10.48
C ASN A 32 10.14 -32.54 -10.72
N PRO A 33 10.74 -31.43 -11.20
CA PRO A 33 10.03 -30.18 -11.42
C PRO A 33 9.00 -30.26 -12.56
N THR A 34 9.00 -31.31 -13.38
CA THR A 34 7.97 -31.55 -14.39
C THR A 34 6.64 -31.89 -13.72
N TYR A 35 6.64 -32.69 -12.65
CA TYR A 35 5.43 -33.22 -12.02
C TYR A 35 5.14 -32.65 -10.63
N SER A 36 6.08 -31.93 -10.01
CA SER A 36 5.96 -31.47 -8.63
C SER A 36 6.53 -30.06 -8.43
N LEU A 37 6.15 -29.43 -7.33
CA LEU A 37 6.59 -28.12 -6.88
C LEU A 37 7.12 -28.21 -5.45
N CYS A 38 8.08 -27.36 -5.09
CA CYS A 38 8.49 -27.15 -3.72
C CYS A 38 7.76 -25.93 -3.15
N CYS A 39 6.80 -26.14 -2.25
CA CYS A 39 6.02 -25.08 -1.61
C CYS A 39 6.45 -24.96 -0.14
N SER A 40 7.18 -23.89 0.19
CA SER A 40 7.67 -23.60 1.55
C SER A 40 8.36 -24.80 2.23
N GLY A 41 9.22 -25.50 1.48
CA GLY A 41 9.98 -26.66 1.98
C GLY A 41 9.26 -28.00 1.88
N VAL A 42 8.01 -28.04 1.38
CA VAL A 42 7.25 -29.27 1.18
C VAL A 42 7.10 -29.54 -0.32
N VAL A 43 7.48 -30.76 -0.75
CA VAL A 43 7.24 -31.21 -2.14
C VAL A 43 5.76 -31.55 -2.30
N GLN A 44 5.12 -30.97 -3.32
CA GLN A 44 3.71 -31.15 -3.63
C GLN A 44 3.53 -31.50 -5.12
N PRO A 45 2.59 -32.38 -5.48
CA PRO A 45 2.31 -32.71 -6.86
C PRO A 45 1.69 -31.51 -7.60
N LYS A 46 2.03 -31.35 -8.88
CA LYS A 46 1.34 -30.43 -9.79
C LYS A 46 0.02 -31.03 -10.23
N SER A 47 -1.01 -30.21 -10.29
CA SER A 47 -2.29 -30.52 -10.94
C SER A 47 -2.32 -30.10 -12.42
N GLY A 48 -1.31 -29.36 -12.90
CA GLY A 48 -1.15 -28.96 -14.29
C GLY A 48 -0.08 -27.89 -14.48
N SER A 49 0.02 -27.32 -15.68
CA SER A 49 1.01 -26.29 -16.01
C SER A 49 0.82 -24.97 -15.26
N TYR A 50 -0.39 -24.72 -14.74
CA TYR A 50 -0.76 -23.52 -13.99
C TYR A 50 -0.67 -23.72 -12.47
N SER A 51 -0.09 -24.84 -12.01
CA SER A 51 0.13 -25.07 -10.60
C SER A 51 1.15 -24.09 -10.02
N THR A 52 0.81 -23.45 -8.91
CA THR A 52 1.69 -22.56 -8.14
C THR A 52 1.45 -22.76 -6.64
N CYS A 53 2.27 -22.13 -5.79
CA CYS A 53 2.22 -22.30 -4.34
C CYS A 53 1.53 -21.11 -3.63
N CYS A 54 0.73 -21.42 -2.62
CA CYS A 54 0.33 -20.49 -1.56
C CYS A 54 0.73 -21.10 -0.21
N GLY A 55 1.82 -20.60 0.38
CA GLY A 55 2.42 -21.25 1.56
C GLY A 55 2.93 -22.65 1.21
N THR A 56 2.37 -23.68 1.85
CA THR A 56 2.68 -25.10 1.61
C THR A 56 1.73 -25.78 0.62
N GLN A 57 0.67 -25.10 0.17
CA GLN A 57 -0.36 -25.68 -0.68
C GLN A 57 -0.14 -25.32 -2.15
N VAL A 58 -0.34 -26.30 -3.05
CA VAL A 58 -0.39 -26.07 -4.49
C VAL A 58 -1.82 -25.73 -4.91
N TYR A 59 -1.97 -24.75 -5.80
CA TYR A 59 -3.26 -24.38 -6.40
C TYR A 59 -3.12 -24.06 -7.88
N ASP A 60 -4.25 -24.06 -8.60
CA ASP A 60 -4.31 -23.67 -10.02
C ASP A 60 -4.51 -22.16 -10.16
N SER A 61 -3.51 -21.48 -10.72
CA SER A 61 -3.49 -20.02 -10.85
C SER A 61 -4.51 -19.44 -11.83
N ARG A 62 -5.27 -20.29 -12.54
CA ARG A 62 -6.37 -19.86 -13.42
C ARG A 62 -7.64 -19.51 -12.64
N TYR A 63 -7.82 -20.08 -11.46
CA TYR A 63 -9.05 -19.95 -10.66
C TYR A 63 -8.83 -19.20 -9.34
N TYR A 64 -7.61 -19.25 -8.81
CA TYR A 64 -7.30 -18.69 -7.50
C TYR A 64 -6.06 -17.79 -7.54
N MET A 65 -5.89 -17.01 -6.48
CA MET A 65 -4.74 -16.20 -6.15
C MET A 65 -4.35 -16.39 -4.68
N CYS A 66 -3.10 -16.11 -4.33
CA CYS A 66 -2.62 -16.18 -2.95
C CYS A 66 -2.50 -14.77 -2.34
N CYS A 67 -3.30 -14.48 -1.32
CA CYS A 67 -3.31 -13.22 -0.59
C CYS A 67 -2.72 -13.43 0.81
N SER A 68 -1.50 -12.92 1.03
CA SER A 68 -0.80 -13.01 2.32
C SER A 68 -0.77 -14.44 2.92
N GLY A 69 -0.58 -15.45 2.07
CA GLY A 69 -0.56 -16.86 2.48
C GLY A 69 -1.93 -17.54 2.55
N THR A 70 -3.02 -16.82 2.27
CA THR A 70 -4.37 -17.38 2.18
C THR A 70 -4.80 -17.50 0.72
N LEU A 71 -5.29 -18.68 0.35
CA LEU A 71 -5.83 -18.91 -0.99
C LEU A 71 -7.20 -18.20 -1.14
N GLN A 72 -7.38 -17.46 -2.23
CA GLN A 72 -8.59 -16.71 -2.52
C GLN A 72 -9.03 -16.98 -3.96
N PRO A 73 -10.33 -17.20 -4.25
CA PRO A 73 -10.81 -17.23 -5.63
C PRO A 73 -10.68 -15.85 -6.26
N TYR A 74 -10.56 -15.80 -7.58
CA TYR A 74 -10.64 -14.50 -8.28
C TYR A 74 -12.03 -13.89 -8.10
N ALA A 75 -12.07 -12.67 -7.58
CA ALA A 75 -13.30 -11.89 -7.37
C ALA A 75 -13.81 -11.20 -8.66
N GLY A 76 -13.07 -11.32 -9.77
CA GLY A 76 -13.41 -10.74 -11.07
C GLY A 76 -12.18 -10.55 -11.95
N SER A 77 -12.35 -9.89 -13.09
CA SER A 77 -11.28 -9.70 -14.09
C SER A 77 -10.13 -8.81 -13.60
N GLN A 78 -10.36 -7.99 -12.57
CA GLN A 78 -9.33 -7.15 -11.96
C GLN A 78 -9.15 -7.46 -10.47
N SER A 79 -8.97 -8.74 -10.15
CA SER A 79 -8.76 -9.17 -8.77
C SER A 79 -7.45 -8.61 -8.17
N ALA A 80 -7.48 -8.27 -6.87
CA ALA A 80 -6.34 -7.92 -6.05
C ALA A 80 -6.48 -8.45 -4.63
N CYS A 81 -5.40 -8.36 -3.85
CA CYS A 81 -5.40 -8.65 -2.43
C CYS A 81 -5.49 -7.39 -1.58
N CYS A 82 -6.31 -7.45 -0.53
CA CYS A 82 -6.28 -6.55 0.61
C CYS A 82 -6.01 -7.38 1.86
N GLY A 83 -4.75 -7.43 2.30
CA GLY A 83 -4.32 -8.38 3.34
C GLY A 83 -4.48 -9.83 2.86
N THR A 84 -5.33 -10.60 3.54
CA THR A 84 -5.64 -12.00 3.21
C THR A 84 -6.86 -12.15 2.31
N GLN A 85 -7.59 -11.07 2.01
CA GLN A 85 -8.83 -11.11 1.23
C GLN A 85 -8.59 -10.74 -0.24
N GLY A 86 -9.21 -11.49 -1.15
CA GLY A 86 -9.29 -11.14 -2.57
C GLY A 86 -10.47 -10.20 -2.85
N TYR A 87 -10.31 -9.23 -3.73
CA TYR A 87 -11.38 -8.29 -4.11
C TYR A 87 -11.23 -7.83 -5.56
N ASP A 88 -12.31 -7.33 -6.18
CA ASP A 88 -12.29 -6.76 -7.53
C ASP A 88 -12.04 -5.25 -7.50
N LYS A 89 -10.93 -4.81 -8.12
CA LYS A 89 -10.52 -3.40 -8.21
C LYS A 89 -11.49 -2.52 -8.98
N ARG A 90 -12.48 -3.08 -9.69
CA ARG A 90 -13.51 -2.30 -10.36
C ARG A 90 -14.49 -1.65 -9.39
N TYR A 91 -14.66 -2.22 -8.20
CA TYR A 91 -15.67 -1.78 -7.23
C TYR A 91 -15.06 -1.30 -5.90
N TYR A 92 -13.88 -1.81 -5.56
CA TYR A 92 -13.25 -1.56 -4.26
C TYR A 92 -11.79 -1.14 -4.40
N MET A 93 -11.28 -0.53 -3.33
CA MET A 93 -9.87 -0.23 -3.10
C MET A 93 -9.43 -0.74 -1.73
N CYS A 94 -8.13 -0.93 -1.52
CA CYS A 94 -7.58 -1.34 -0.24
C CYS A 94 -6.86 -0.18 0.44
N CYS A 95 -7.40 0.30 1.57
CA CYS A 95 -6.84 1.38 2.37
C CYS A 95 -6.21 0.83 3.65
N SER A 96 -4.87 0.83 3.73
CA SER A 96 -4.11 0.35 4.89
C SER A 96 -4.54 -1.04 5.39
N GLY A 97 -4.85 -1.95 4.47
CA GLY A 97 -5.30 -3.32 4.78
C GLY A 97 -6.80 -3.47 5.02
N THR A 98 -7.58 -2.39 4.91
CA THR A 98 -9.05 -2.42 4.99
C THR A 98 -9.65 -2.23 3.60
N LEU A 99 -10.57 -3.12 3.23
CA LEU A 99 -11.31 -2.99 1.98
C LEU A 99 -12.33 -1.86 2.07
N GLN A 100 -12.35 -0.98 1.07
CA GLN A 100 -13.24 0.18 1.00
C GLN A 100 -13.90 0.25 -0.38
N PRO A 101 -15.20 0.55 -0.48
CA PRO A 101 -15.81 0.89 -1.76
C PRO A 101 -15.23 2.22 -2.27
N TYR A 102 -15.24 2.43 -3.58
CA TYR A 102 -14.91 3.73 -4.13
C TYR A 102 -15.92 4.79 -3.68
N ALA A 103 -15.43 5.88 -3.09
CA ALA A 103 -16.23 7.01 -2.62
C ALA A 103 -16.68 7.94 -3.77
N GLY A 104 -16.18 7.72 -4.98
CA GLY A 104 -16.53 8.47 -6.19
C GLY A 104 -15.48 8.29 -7.29
N THR A 105 -15.54 9.12 -8.33
CA THR A 105 -14.64 9.03 -9.50
C THR A 105 -13.19 9.36 -9.18
N GLN A 106 -12.94 10.09 -8.10
CA GLN A 106 -11.60 10.42 -7.61
C GLN A 106 -11.44 9.94 -6.17
N SER A 107 -11.43 8.64 -5.98
CA SER A 107 -11.28 8.04 -4.64
C SER A 107 -9.82 7.97 -4.20
N ALA A 108 -9.55 8.32 -2.95
CA ALA A 108 -8.25 8.18 -2.29
C ALA A 108 -8.41 7.60 -0.88
N CYS A 109 -7.30 7.13 -0.29
CA CYS A 109 -7.28 6.63 1.08
C CYS A 109 -6.82 7.70 2.07
N CYS A 110 -7.47 7.76 3.22
CA CYS A 110 -7.02 8.45 4.42
C CYS A 110 -6.96 7.44 5.57
N GLY A 111 -5.78 6.88 5.82
CA GLY A 111 -5.64 5.75 6.74
C GLY A 111 -6.35 4.51 6.19
N THR A 112 -7.34 4.00 6.94
CA THR A 112 -8.16 2.84 6.56
C THR A 112 -9.44 3.21 5.81
N GLN A 113 -9.74 4.50 5.66
CA GLN A 113 -10.99 4.99 5.06
C GLN A 113 -10.77 5.48 3.63
N GLY A 114 -11.74 5.22 2.75
CA GLY A 114 -11.80 5.83 1.41
C GLY A 114 -12.55 7.16 1.44
N TYR A 115 -12.16 8.12 0.60
CA TYR A 115 -12.87 9.39 0.41
C TYR A 115 -12.74 9.91 -1.02
N ASP A 116 -13.66 10.78 -1.44
CA ASP A 116 -13.60 11.44 -2.75
C ASP A 116 -12.83 12.76 -2.65
N THR A 117 -11.73 12.86 -3.39
CA THR A 117 -10.83 14.01 -3.39
C THR A 117 -11.43 15.26 -4.01
N ARG A 118 -12.63 15.19 -4.61
CA ARG A 118 -13.38 16.35 -5.10
C ARG A 118 -14.04 17.15 -3.98
N TYR A 119 -14.32 16.52 -2.84
CA TYR A 119 -15.07 17.15 -1.74
C TYR A 119 -14.24 17.31 -0.46
N SER A 120 -13.21 16.48 -0.30
CA SER A 120 -12.46 16.40 0.95
C SER A 120 -10.96 16.20 0.69
N MET A 121 -10.17 16.41 1.73
CA MET A 121 -8.74 16.13 1.81
C MET A 121 -8.40 15.30 3.05
N CYS A 122 -7.23 14.67 3.09
CA CYS A 122 -6.75 13.93 4.26
C CYS A 122 -5.74 14.77 5.05
N CYS A 123 -6.08 15.16 6.28
CA CYS A 123 -5.22 15.88 7.20
C CYS A 123 -4.79 14.97 8.34
N SER A 124 -3.50 14.55 8.33
CA SER A 124 -2.90 13.68 9.36
C SER A 124 -3.77 12.47 9.74
N GLY A 125 -4.32 11.79 8.73
CA GLY A 125 -5.16 10.61 8.91
C GLY A 125 -6.65 10.88 9.21
N LYS A 126 -7.09 12.15 9.23
CA LYS A 126 -8.52 12.50 9.29
C LYS A 126 -8.99 13.11 7.97
N ILE A 127 -10.13 12.63 7.47
CA ILE A 127 -10.79 13.22 6.31
C ILE A 127 -11.41 14.55 6.75
N GLN A 128 -11.14 15.61 6.01
CA GLN A 128 -11.64 16.96 6.24
C GLN A 128 -12.29 17.49 4.96
N PRO A 129 -13.50 18.07 5.02
CA PRO A 129 -14.09 18.71 3.85
C PRO A 129 -13.25 19.92 3.43
N TYR A 130 -13.27 20.25 2.15
CA TYR A 130 -12.63 21.49 1.69
C TYR A 130 -13.30 22.71 2.33
N SER A 131 -12.47 23.55 2.96
CA SER A 131 -12.84 24.87 3.47
C SER A 131 -12.47 25.90 2.40
N GLY A 132 -13.42 26.21 1.51
CA GLY A 132 -13.25 27.19 0.44
C GLY A 132 -12.33 26.76 -0.70
N THR A 133 -11.81 27.73 -1.48
CA THR A 133 -11.03 27.45 -2.71
C THR A 133 -9.55 27.17 -2.46
N GLN A 134 -9.03 27.48 -1.27
CA GLN A 134 -7.63 27.28 -0.92
C GLN A 134 -7.48 26.57 0.43
N SER A 135 -7.95 25.32 0.48
CA SER A 135 -7.85 24.50 1.68
C SER A 135 -6.44 23.99 1.95
N ALA A 136 -6.02 24.02 3.20
CA ALA A 136 -4.78 23.41 3.69
C ALA A 136 -5.01 22.69 5.03
N CYS A 137 -4.06 21.84 5.41
CA CYS A 137 -4.08 21.15 6.71
C CYS A 137 -3.28 21.90 7.77
N CYS A 138 -3.81 21.96 8.98
CA CYS A 138 -3.09 22.29 10.20
C CYS A 138 -3.26 21.12 11.18
N GLY A 139 -2.26 20.24 11.23
CA GLY A 139 -2.39 18.96 11.93
C GLY A 139 -3.49 18.09 11.34
N THR A 140 -4.54 17.82 12.11
CA THR A 140 -5.70 17.01 11.68
C THR A 140 -6.87 17.82 11.14
N GLN A 141 -6.78 19.16 11.17
CA GLN A 141 -7.86 20.07 10.79
C GLN A 141 -7.61 20.67 9.41
N GLY A 142 -8.67 20.83 8.62
CA GLY A 142 -8.65 21.61 7.39
C GLY A 142 -8.97 23.08 7.66
N TYR A 143 -8.40 24.01 6.88
CA TYR A 143 -8.74 25.44 6.95
C TYR A 143 -8.56 26.13 5.60
N ASP A 144 -9.26 27.25 5.38
CA ASP A 144 -9.09 28.10 4.19
C ASP A 144 -7.91 29.05 4.41
N THR A 145 -6.87 28.91 3.60
CA THR A 145 -5.67 29.74 3.69
C THR A 145 -5.92 31.21 3.35
N ARG A 146 -7.06 31.56 2.75
CA ARG A 146 -7.40 32.98 2.52
C ARG A 146 -7.73 33.73 3.81
N TYR A 147 -8.32 33.04 4.79
CA TYR A 147 -8.80 33.65 6.03
C TYR A 147 -7.95 33.29 7.25
N SER A 148 -7.20 32.19 7.17
CA SER A 148 -6.45 31.65 8.31
C SER A 148 -5.07 31.13 7.89
N MET A 149 -4.20 30.93 8.88
CA MET A 149 -2.86 30.38 8.73
C MET A 149 -2.56 29.39 9.87
N CYS A 150 -1.67 28.42 9.63
CA CYS A 150 -1.29 27.44 10.64
C CYS A 150 0.00 27.88 11.38
N CYS A 151 -0.12 28.17 12.67
CA CYS A 151 0.99 28.51 13.56
C CYS A 151 1.27 27.36 14.52
N SER A 152 2.37 26.62 14.30
CA SER A 152 2.80 25.48 15.12
C SER A 152 1.66 24.50 15.47
N GLY A 153 0.82 24.17 14.49
CA GLY A 153 -0.30 23.24 14.64
C GLY A 153 -1.61 23.86 15.14
N THR A 154 -1.66 25.18 15.38
CA THR A 154 -2.87 25.92 15.74
C THR A 154 -3.32 26.82 14.58
N ILE A 155 -4.61 26.79 14.23
CA ILE A 155 -5.17 27.66 13.19
C ILE A 155 -5.38 29.05 13.79
N GLN A 156 -4.80 30.06 13.17
CA GLN A 156 -4.89 31.46 13.55
C GLN A 156 -5.52 32.27 12.41
N PRO A 157 -6.27 33.33 12.69
CA PRO A 157 -6.80 34.20 11.64
C PRO A 157 -5.66 34.94 10.93
N ARG A 158 -5.80 35.13 9.62
CA ARG A 158 -4.96 36.06 8.86
C ARG A 158 -5.51 37.46 9.07
N SER A 159 -4.85 38.21 9.94
CA SER A 159 -5.24 39.58 10.27
C SER A 159 -4.01 40.48 10.29
N GLY A 160 -4.19 41.74 9.88
CA GLY A 160 -3.10 42.71 9.78
C GLY A 160 -2.49 42.83 8.38
N VAL A 161 -1.51 43.71 8.27
CA VAL A 161 -0.81 44.05 7.02
C VAL A 161 0.19 42.94 6.65
N GLN A 162 0.91 42.40 7.64
CA GLN A 162 1.90 41.35 7.45
C GLN A 162 1.68 40.18 8.44
N PRO A 163 0.61 39.37 8.24
CA PRO A 163 0.30 38.24 9.12
C PRO A 163 1.45 37.23 9.22
N SER A 164 1.89 36.93 10.44
CA SER A 164 3.04 36.08 10.76
C SER A 164 2.79 35.24 12.01
N CYS A 165 3.59 34.18 12.21
CA CYS A 165 3.48 33.29 13.38
C CYS A 165 4.64 33.50 14.36
N CYS A 166 4.33 33.52 15.65
CA CYS A 166 5.29 33.40 16.75
C CYS A 166 4.88 32.21 17.63
N GLY A 167 5.53 31.07 17.45
CA GLY A 167 5.07 29.82 18.06
C GLY A 167 3.68 29.43 17.55
N THR A 168 2.71 29.31 18.47
CA THR A 168 1.30 28.98 18.17
C THR A 168 0.42 30.21 17.91
N VAL A 169 0.97 31.42 18.10
CA VAL A 169 0.22 32.69 18.05
C VAL A 169 0.42 33.38 16.70
N GLY A 170 -0.67 33.87 16.10
CA GLY A 170 -0.63 34.74 14.93
C GLY A 170 -0.52 36.20 15.35
N TYR A 171 0.30 36.98 14.65
CA TYR A 171 0.51 38.41 14.89
C TYR A 171 0.78 39.18 13.59
N ASP A 172 0.70 40.51 13.63
CA ASP A 172 1.07 41.36 12.49
C ASP A 172 2.53 41.82 12.61
N ALA A 173 3.38 41.31 11.72
CA ALA A 173 4.81 41.62 11.70
C ALA A 173 5.13 43.04 11.23
N ALA A 174 4.13 43.79 10.76
CA ALA A 174 4.29 45.22 10.50
C ALA A 174 4.46 46.03 11.79
N PHE A 175 3.96 45.53 12.93
CA PHE A 175 3.91 46.27 14.20
C PHE A 175 4.59 45.57 15.37
N ILE A 176 4.65 44.23 15.34
CA ILE A 176 5.17 43.38 16.41
C ILE A 176 6.28 42.50 15.82
N LYS A 177 7.23 42.05 16.64
CA LYS A 177 8.30 41.10 16.31
C LYS A 177 8.15 39.82 17.14
N CYS A 178 8.85 38.77 16.72
CA CYS A 178 8.96 37.53 17.48
C CYS A 178 10.40 37.34 17.97
N CYS A 179 10.59 37.40 19.28
CA CYS A 179 11.87 37.19 19.96
C CYS A 179 11.82 35.87 20.74
N ASN A 180 12.61 34.88 20.34
CA ASN A 180 12.71 33.57 21.03
C ASN A 180 11.35 32.88 21.28
N GLY A 181 10.41 33.00 20.33
CA GLY A 181 9.08 32.39 20.44
C GLY A 181 8.06 33.18 21.26
N GLN A 182 8.41 34.41 21.68
CA GLN A 182 7.50 35.35 22.35
C GLN A 182 7.40 36.66 21.56
N LEU A 183 6.26 37.33 21.64
CA LEU A 183 6.06 38.62 20.98
C LEU A 183 6.84 39.73 21.72
N CYS A 184 7.51 40.57 20.94
CA CYS A 184 8.31 41.73 21.31
C CYS A 184 8.14 42.80 20.21
#